data_AF-A0A661MJL0-F1
#
_entry.id   AF-A0A661MJL0-F1
#
_cell.length_a   1.000
_cell.length_b   1.000
_cell.length_c   1.000
_cell.angle_alpha   90.00
_cell.angle_beta   90.00
_cell.angle_gamma   90.00
#
_symmetry.space_group_name_H-M   'P 1'
#
loop_
_entity.id
_entity.type
_entity.pdbx_description
1 polymer ?
#
loop_
_entity_poly.entity_id
_entity_poly.type
_entity_poly.pdbx_seq_one_letter_code
_entity_poly.pdbx_strand_id
1 'polypeptide(L)'
;MGGFFIMIVAFIGYILAYQLYGRTLGKKIFLLSNANKTPAVELEDGIDYVPTKKEVIFGHHYTSIAGTGPIVGPAIGVIWGWVPAMIWIFFGTIIMGAVHDFGALVISMRNQGKSIAEYTSKYVNSRTKFLFFVIVFLELWIVIAIFGLVIAIVFNIFPQSVFPVWCEIPIAVILGYMVY
;
A
#
# COMPACT_ATOMS: atom_id res chain seq x y z
N MET A 1 30.24 12.01 1.95
CA MET A 1 29.04 12.07 2.82
C MET A 1 28.24 10.80 2.59
N GLY A 2 28.23 9.88 3.55
CA GLY A 2 27.76 8.51 3.35
C GLY A 2 26.24 8.40 3.30
N GLY A 3 25.70 7.45 2.54
CA GLY A 3 24.26 7.21 2.38
C GLY A 3 23.47 7.08 3.70
N PHE A 4 24.14 6.69 4.79
CA PHE A 4 23.59 6.70 6.14
C PHE A 4 23.07 8.08 6.59
N PHE A 5 23.81 9.15 6.27
CA PHE A 5 23.38 10.52 6.59
C PHE A 5 22.14 10.91 5.79
N ILE A 6 22.10 10.55 4.50
CA ILE A 6 20.95 10.80 3.62
C ILE A 6 19.71 10.07 4.15
N MET A 7 19.87 8.81 4.58
CA MET A 7 18.81 8.02 5.19
C MET A 7 18.25 8.70 6.45
N ILE A 8 19.10 9.18 7.36
CA ILE A 8 18.66 9.88 8.57
C ILE A 8 17.88 11.15 8.21
N VAL A 9 18.41 11.96 7.29
CA VAL A 9 17.75 13.21 6.85
C VAL A 9 16.39 12.91 6.22
N ALA A 10 16.30 11.90 5.34
CA ALA A 10 15.03 11.49 4.74
C ALA A 10 14.05 10.96 5.80
N PHE A 11 14.52 10.17 6.77
CA PHE A 11 13.67 9.65 7.84
C PHE A 11 13.06 10.76 8.70
N ILE A 12 13.90 11.71 9.14
CA ILE A 12 13.43 12.91 9.86
C ILE A 12 12.47 13.71 8.99
N GLY A 13 12.78 13.86 7.70
CA GLY A 13 11.94 14.54 6.73
C GLY A 13 10.54 13.91 6.61
N TYR A 14 10.43 12.58 6.58
CA TYR A 14 9.14 11.89 6.55
C TYR A 14 8.35 12.10 7.85
N ILE A 15 9.00 12.10 9.01
CA ILE A 15 8.34 12.41 10.29
C ILE A 15 7.79 13.84 10.28
N LEU A 16 8.58 14.82 9.82
CA LEU A 16 8.14 16.21 9.71
C LEU A 16 7.00 16.35 8.71
N ALA A 17 7.08 15.68 7.55
CA ALA A 17 6.02 15.68 6.56
C ALA A 17 4.71 15.10 7.12
N TYR A 18 4.78 13.99 7.87
CA TYR A 18 3.60 13.44 8.56
C TYR A 18 3.00 14.42 9.56
N GLN A 19 3.83 15.04 10.41
CA GLN A 19 3.36 15.95 11.46
C GLN A 19 2.79 17.27 10.92
N LEU A 20 3.42 17.85 9.89
CA LEU A 20 3.07 19.15 9.34
C LEU A 20 2.02 19.03 8.23
N TYR A 21 2.26 18.16 7.26
CA TYR A 21 1.41 18.03 6.08
C TYR A 21 0.31 16.99 6.32
N GLY A 22 0.66 15.76 6.70
CA GLY A 22 -0.32 14.68 6.92
C GLY A 22 -1.37 15.03 7.98
N ARG A 23 -0.95 15.58 9.13
CA ARG A 23 -1.88 16.01 10.18
C ARG A 23 -2.77 17.18 9.74
N THR A 24 -2.24 18.11 8.97
CA THR A 24 -3.01 19.23 8.41
C THR A 24 -4.04 18.73 7.40
N LEU A 25 -3.65 17.78 6.55
CA LEU A 25 -4.53 17.14 5.58
C LEU A 25 -5.70 16.42 6.29
N GLY A 26 -5.38 15.60 7.30
CA GLY A 26 -6.37 14.91 8.11
C GLY A 26 -7.34 15.85 8.84
N LYS A 27 -6.82 16.97 9.41
CA LYS A 27 -7.64 17.91 10.17
C LYS A 27 -8.42 18.90 9.32
N LYS A 28 -7.83 19.48 8.28
CA LYS A 28 -8.42 20.59 7.50
C LYS A 28 -9.16 20.12 6.24
N ILE A 29 -8.65 19.10 5.56
CA ILE A 29 -9.26 18.60 4.33
C ILE A 29 -10.22 17.47 4.64
N PHE A 30 -9.74 16.44 5.32
CA PHE A 30 -10.55 15.26 5.60
C PHE A 30 -11.37 15.38 6.88
N LEU A 31 -11.17 16.41 7.72
CA LEU A 31 -11.96 16.65 8.94
C LEU A 31 -12.11 15.38 9.81
N LEU A 32 -11.02 14.63 9.99
CA LEU A 32 -11.04 13.40 10.77
C LEU A 32 -11.33 13.70 12.24
N SER A 33 -12.21 12.89 12.83
CA SER A 33 -12.63 12.99 14.22
C SER A 33 -12.66 11.61 14.87
N ASN A 34 -12.17 11.52 16.10
CA ASN A 34 -12.24 10.31 16.91
C ASN A 34 -13.66 10.06 17.48
N ALA A 35 -14.60 10.99 17.27
CA ALA A 35 -15.98 10.84 17.73
C ALA A 35 -16.81 9.90 16.83
N ASN A 36 -16.39 9.70 15.59
CA ASN A 36 -17.08 8.83 14.64
C ASN A 36 -16.61 7.40 14.82
N LYS A 37 -17.53 6.44 14.90
CA LYS A 37 -17.18 5.02 14.86
C LYS A 37 -16.83 4.63 13.42
N THR A 38 -15.91 3.68 13.27
CA THR A 38 -15.54 3.14 11.97
C THR A 38 -16.55 2.06 11.54
N PRO A 39 -16.67 1.78 10.22
CA PRO A 39 -17.53 0.69 9.74
C PRO A 39 -17.22 -0.65 10.38
N ALA A 40 -15.94 -0.91 10.71
CA ALA A 40 -15.51 -2.12 11.40
C ALA A 40 -16.21 -2.32 12.76
N VAL A 41 -16.62 -1.24 13.43
CA VAL A 41 -17.32 -1.29 14.73
C VAL A 41 -18.83 -1.11 14.56
N GLU A 42 -19.28 -0.28 13.62
CA GLU A 42 -20.72 -0.04 13.41
C GLU A 42 -21.44 -1.20 12.71
N LEU A 43 -20.74 -1.90 11.82
CA LEU A 43 -21.26 -2.99 11.00
C LEU A 43 -20.63 -4.33 11.39
N GLU A 44 -20.10 -4.45 12.62
CA GLU A 44 -19.39 -5.63 13.10
C GLU A 44 -20.21 -6.92 12.90
N ASP A 45 -19.68 -7.81 12.06
CA ASP A 45 -20.32 -9.09 11.70
C ASP A 45 -19.39 -10.30 11.92
N GLY A 46 -18.13 -10.05 12.31
CA GLY A 46 -17.13 -11.11 12.52
C GLY A 46 -16.53 -11.69 11.24
N ILE A 47 -16.92 -11.18 10.06
CA ILE A 47 -16.49 -11.69 8.74
C ILE A 47 -15.93 -10.55 7.89
N ASP A 48 -16.78 -9.63 7.43
CA ASP A 48 -16.38 -8.50 6.57
C ASP A 48 -15.96 -7.27 7.40
N TYR A 49 -16.53 -7.11 8.59
CA TYR A 49 -16.27 -6.01 9.51
C TYR A 49 -15.82 -6.55 10.86
N VAL A 50 -14.51 -6.45 11.11
CA VAL A 50 -13.89 -6.93 12.36
C VAL A 50 -13.02 -5.82 12.97
N PRO A 51 -13.36 -5.32 14.17
CA PRO A 51 -12.50 -4.39 14.89
C PRO A 51 -11.11 -5.00 15.15
N THR A 52 -10.11 -4.48 14.46
CA THR A 52 -8.75 -5.03 14.48
C THR A 52 -7.76 -4.06 15.12
N LYS A 53 -6.77 -4.57 15.85
CA LYS A 53 -5.69 -3.76 16.43
C LYS A 53 -4.91 -3.04 15.34
N LYS A 54 -4.54 -1.78 15.58
CA LYS A 54 -3.83 -0.92 14.62
C LYS A 54 -2.51 -1.51 14.14
N GLU A 55 -1.82 -2.27 14.98
CA GLU A 55 -0.54 -2.91 14.66
C GLU A 55 -0.72 -4.01 13.60
N VAL A 56 -1.81 -4.77 13.69
CA VAL A 56 -2.15 -5.82 12.73
C VAL A 56 -2.58 -5.19 11.39
N ILE A 57 -3.43 -4.16 11.45
CA ILE A 57 -3.84 -3.39 10.27
C ILE A 57 -2.62 -2.76 9.57
N PHE A 58 -1.68 -2.20 10.35
CA PHE A 58 -0.43 -1.66 9.82
C PHE A 58 0.37 -2.74 9.07
N GLY A 59 0.48 -3.94 9.64
CA GLY A 59 1.11 -5.09 8.98
C GLY A 59 0.45 -5.39 7.63
N HIS A 60 -0.88 -5.52 7.57
CA HIS A 60 -1.60 -5.78 6.32
C HIS A 60 -1.36 -4.71 5.27
N HIS A 61 -1.44 -3.42 5.63
CA HIS A 61 -1.19 -2.34 4.70
C HIS A 61 0.29 -2.29 4.26
N TYR A 62 1.21 -2.50 5.18
CA TYR A 62 2.64 -2.52 4.88
C TYR A 62 2.96 -3.62 3.87
N THR A 63 2.50 -4.86 4.09
CA THR A 63 2.74 -5.97 3.16
C THR A 63 2.05 -5.77 1.82
N SER A 64 0.91 -5.07 1.79
CA SER A 64 0.18 -4.78 0.54
C SER A 64 0.90 -3.76 -0.35
N ILE A 65 1.71 -2.88 0.24
CA ILE A 65 2.48 -1.86 -0.49
C ILE A 65 3.93 -2.30 -0.71
N ALA A 66 4.49 -3.08 0.23
CA ALA A 66 5.85 -3.61 0.19
C ALA A 66 5.98 -4.71 -0.88
N GLY A 67 6.04 -4.29 -2.14
CA GLY A 67 6.28 -5.15 -3.28
C GLY A 67 7.59 -4.82 -4.02
N THR A 68 7.72 -5.33 -5.23
CA THR A 68 8.87 -5.03 -6.09
C THR A 68 8.90 -3.57 -6.56
N GLY A 69 7.77 -2.87 -6.58
CA GLY A 69 7.65 -1.46 -7.00
C GLY A 69 8.61 -0.53 -6.25
N PRO A 70 8.56 -0.47 -4.90
CA PRO A 70 9.50 0.30 -4.08
C PRO A 70 10.99 -0.08 -4.21
N ILE A 71 11.31 -1.24 -4.80
CA ILE A 71 12.70 -1.68 -5.00
C ILE A 71 13.16 -1.32 -6.42
N VAL A 72 12.40 -1.75 -7.42
CA VAL A 72 12.71 -1.59 -8.84
C VAL A 72 12.58 -0.14 -9.27
N GLY A 73 11.57 0.59 -8.76
CA GLY A 73 11.35 2.00 -9.09
C GLY A 73 12.56 2.89 -8.79
N PRO A 74 13.07 2.92 -7.54
CA PRO A 74 14.31 3.61 -7.20
C PRO A 74 15.52 3.13 -7.99
N ALA A 75 15.69 1.81 -8.17
CA ALA A 75 16.81 1.25 -8.91
C ALA A 75 16.85 1.74 -10.37
N ILE A 76 15.70 1.79 -11.04
CA ILE A 76 15.57 2.40 -12.37
C ILE A 76 15.75 3.92 -12.28
N GLY A 77 15.19 4.57 -11.26
CA GLY A 77 15.30 6.02 -11.05
C GLY A 77 16.73 6.54 -11.01
N VAL A 78 17.67 5.74 -10.50
CA VAL A 78 19.09 6.07 -10.43
C VAL A 78 19.74 6.29 -11.81
N ILE A 79 19.12 5.83 -12.92
CA ILE A 79 19.63 6.13 -14.28
C ILE A 79 19.67 7.64 -14.57
N TRP A 80 18.82 8.44 -13.92
CA TRP A 80 18.82 9.90 -14.01
C TRP A 80 19.73 10.57 -12.97
N GLY A 81 20.53 9.78 -12.26
CA GLY A 81 21.38 10.20 -11.16
C GLY A 81 20.75 9.98 -9.79
N TRP A 82 21.60 9.82 -8.78
CA TRP A 82 21.16 9.52 -7.42
C TRP A 82 20.41 10.68 -6.75
N VAL A 83 20.78 11.95 -7.03
CA VAL A 83 20.10 13.12 -6.44
C VAL A 83 18.67 13.25 -6.98
N PRO A 84 18.42 13.24 -8.31
CA PRO A 84 17.05 13.28 -8.84
C PRO A 84 16.20 12.10 -8.37
N ALA A 85 16.77 10.89 -8.32
CA ALA A 85 16.07 9.72 -7.78
C ALA A 85 15.65 9.93 -6.32
N MET A 86 16.54 10.44 -5.48
CA MET A 86 16.23 10.73 -4.07
C MET A 86 15.17 11.81 -3.89
N ILE A 87 15.22 12.88 -4.68
CA ILE A 87 14.19 13.94 -4.66
C ILE A 87 12.83 13.36 -5.05
N TRP A 88 12.80 12.57 -6.13
CA TRP A 88 11.57 11.94 -6.61
C TRP A 88 10.99 10.97 -5.57
N ILE A 89 11.81 10.11 -4.96
CA ILE A 89 11.36 9.18 -3.92
C ILE A 89 10.84 9.96 -2.72
N PHE A 90 11.62 10.93 -2.21
CA PHE A 90 11.25 11.66 -1.01
C PHE A 90 9.95 12.47 -1.19
N PHE A 91 9.91 13.36 -2.19
CA PHE A 91 8.75 14.21 -2.41
C PHE A 91 7.58 13.49 -3.07
N GLY A 92 7.85 12.56 -3.98
CA GLY A 92 6.83 11.77 -4.66
C GLY A 92 6.04 10.90 -3.69
N THR A 93 6.73 10.25 -2.74
CA THR A 93 6.05 9.48 -1.68
C THR A 93 5.21 10.39 -0.79
N ILE A 94 5.68 11.60 -0.44
CA ILE A 94 4.93 12.51 0.44
C ILE A 94 3.68 13.09 -0.24
N ILE A 95 3.83 13.62 -1.46
CA ILE A 95 2.80 14.46 -2.09
C ILE A 95 1.82 13.62 -2.92
N MET A 96 2.31 12.58 -3.60
CA MET A 96 1.47 11.74 -4.45
C MET A 96 1.06 10.47 -3.71
N GLY A 97 2.01 9.62 -3.32
CA GLY A 97 1.70 8.31 -2.74
C GLY A 97 0.91 8.40 -1.44
N ALA A 98 1.48 9.01 -0.41
CA ALA A 98 0.87 9.07 0.92
C ALA A 98 -0.48 9.82 0.92
N VAL A 99 -0.62 10.88 0.12
CA VAL A 99 -1.88 11.63 -0.01
C VAL A 99 -2.94 10.80 -0.72
N HIS A 100 -2.56 10.12 -1.81
CA HIS A 100 -3.44 9.26 -2.56
C HIS A 100 -3.97 8.12 -1.68
N ASP A 101 -3.08 7.39 -1.01
CA ASP A 101 -3.44 6.24 -0.18
C ASP A 101 -4.28 6.67 1.03
N PHE A 102 -3.88 7.76 1.69
CA PHE A 102 -4.66 8.32 2.79
C PHE A 102 -6.06 8.76 2.34
N GLY A 103 -6.16 9.43 1.19
CA GLY A 103 -7.44 9.85 0.63
C GLY A 103 -8.33 8.68 0.25
N ALA A 104 -7.78 7.67 -0.42
CA ALA A 104 -8.49 6.45 -0.79
C ALA A 104 -9.03 5.71 0.44
N LEU A 105 -8.22 5.58 1.49
CA LEU A 105 -8.64 4.97 2.76
C LEU A 105 -9.77 5.76 3.42
N VAL A 106 -9.66 7.08 3.52
CA VAL A 106 -10.71 7.92 4.13
C VAL A 106 -12.03 7.84 3.36
N ILE A 107 -11.97 7.89 2.02
CA ILE A 107 -13.17 7.80 1.17
C ILE A 107 -13.81 6.40 1.27
N SER A 108 -12.99 5.35 1.26
CA SER A 108 -13.47 3.97 1.43
C SER A 108 -14.13 3.78 2.80
N MET A 109 -13.50 4.23 3.90
CA MET A 109 -14.10 4.16 5.25
C MET A 109 -15.45 4.89 5.32
N ARG A 110 -15.59 6.04 4.66
CA ARG A 110 -16.87 6.77 4.60
C ARG A 110 -17.94 6.08 3.75
N ASN A 111 -17.52 5.16 2.90
CA ASN A 111 -18.39 4.33 2.08
C ASN A 111 -18.42 2.88 2.57
N GLN A 112 -18.35 2.68 3.90
CA GLN A 112 -18.48 1.35 4.53
C GLN A 112 -17.36 0.38 4.09
N GLY A 113 -16.13 0.86 3.86
CA GLY A 113 -15.02 0.00 3.44
C GLY A 113 -15.11 -0.52 2.00
N LYS A 114 -16.03 0.01 1.18
CA LYS A 114 -16.22 -0.44 -0.21
C LYS A 114 -15.05 -0.07 -1.11
N SER A 115 -14.86 -0.86 -2.16
CA SER A 115 -13.85 -0.64 -3.20
C SER A 115 -14.12 0.63 -4.02
N ILE A 116 -13.06 1.17 -4.67
CA ILE A 116 -13.15 2.33 -5.55
C ILE A 116 -14.16 2.17 -6.67
N ALA A 117 -14.23 0.99 -7.28
CA ALA A 117 -15.20 0.68 -8.32
C ALA A 117 -16.64 0.79 -7.79
N GLU A 118 -16.88 0.36 -6.56
CA GLU A 118 -18.22 0.29 -5.99
C GLU A 118 -18.72 1.64 -5.48
N TYR A 119 -17.92 2.38 -4.69
CA TYR A 119 -18.38 3.69 -4.24
C TYR A 119 -18.44 4.70 -5.39
N THR A 120 -17.55 4.62 -6.38
CA THR A 120 -17.60 5.58 -7.50
C THR A 120 -18.86 5.37 -8.34
N SER A 121 -19.37 4.14 -8.45
CA SER A 121 -20.63 3.90 -9.14
C SER A 121 -21.83 4.55 -8.47
N LYS A 122 -21.78 4.68 -7.14
CA LYS A 122 -22.82 5.35 -6.34
C LYS A 122 -22.87 6.86 -6.62
N TYR A 123 -21.72 7.49 -6.88
CA TYR A 123 -21.63 8.95 -7.07
C TYR A 123 -21.65 9.40 -8.53
N VAL A 124 -21.19 8.58 -9.47
CA VAL A 124 -21.08 8.95 -10.89
C VAL A 124 -22.17 8.28 -11.72
N ASN A 125 -22.02 6.97 -11.99
CA ASN A 125 -23.03 6.11 -12.60
C ASN A 125 -22.57 4.64 -12.57
N SER A 126 -23.47 3.71 -12.91
CA SER A 126 -23.18 2.27 -12.93
C SER A 126 -22.11 1.86 -13.96
N ARG A 127 -21.91 2.63 -15.05
CA ARG A 127 -20.88 2.32 -16.06
C ARG A 127 -19.47 2.52 -15.50
N THR A 128 -19.31 3.49 -14.60
CA THR A 128 -18.03 3.77 -13.94
C THR A 128 -17.53 2.57 -13.13
N LYS A 129 -18.43 1.77 -12.55
CA LYS A 129 -18.05 0.51 -11.87
C LYS A 129 -17.29 -0.42 -12.80
N PHE A 130 -17.83 -0.63 -13.99
CA PHE A 130 -17.25 -1.53 -14.98
C PHE A 130 -15.90 -0.99 -15.49
N LEU A 131 -15.80 0.32 -15.74
CA LEU A 131 -14.54 0.94 -16.17
C LEU A 131 -13.43 0.78 -15.11
N PHE A 132 -13.70 1.12 -13.85
CA PHE A 132 -12.72 0.93 -12.78
C PHE A 132 -12.38 -0.55 -12.58
N PHE A 133 -13.36 -1.45 -12.67
CA PHE A 133 -13.13 -2.88 -12.60
C PHE A 133 -12.15 -3.34 -13.70
N VAL A 134 -12.37 -2.94 -14.96
CA VAL A 134 -11.48 -3.29 -16.08
C VAL A 134 -10.07 -2.74 -15.86
N ILE A 135 -9.94 -1.48 -15.42
CA ILE A 135 -8.63 -0.86 -15.15
C ILE A 135 -7.89 -1.64 -14.06
N VAL A 136 -8.51 -1.83 -12.89
CA VAL A 136 -7.91 -2.54 -11.76
C VAL A 136 -7.57 -3.98 -12.16
N PHE A 137 -8.42 -4.65 -12.92
CA PHE A 137 -8.17 -5.99 -13.43
C PHE A 137 -6.92 -6.05 -14.33
N LEU A 138 -6.80 -5.13 -15.29
CA LEU A 138 -5.64 -5.05 -16.18
C LEU A 138 -4.36 -4.70 -15.42
N GLU A 139 -4.43 -3.78 -14.45
CA GLU A 139 -3.30 -3.44 -13.58
C GLU A 139 -2.83 -4.65 -12.77
N LEU A 140 -3.76 -5.36 -12.10
CA LEU A 140 -3.43 -6.58 -11.36
C LEU A 140 -2.86 -7.67 -12.26
N TRP A 141 -3.39 -7.84 -13.47
CA TRP A 141 -2.83 -8.77 -14.44
C TRP A 141 -1.36 -8.44 -14.73
N ILE A 142 -1.06 -7.18 -15.10
CA ILE A 142 0.30 -6.76 -15.41
C ILE A 142 1.22 -6.98 -14.21
N VAL A 143 0.78 -6.64 -13.00
CA VAL A 143 1.55 -6.84 -11.76
C VAL A 143 1.87 -8.33 -11.56
N ILE A 144 0.87 -9.21 -11.68
CA ILE A 144 1.07 -10.66 -11.53
C ILE A 144 2.02 -11.19 -12.61
N ALA A 145 1.90 -10.73 -13.86
CA ALA A 145 2.77 -11.13 -14.95
C ALA A 145 4.24 -10.71 -14.69
N ILE A 146 4.46 -9.48 -14.22
CA ILE A 146 5.79 -8.98 -13.86
C ILE A 146 6.35 -9.79 -12.68
N PHE A 147 5.55 -10.09 -11.66
CA PHE A 147 6.01 -10.90 -10.52
C PHE A 147 6.40 -12.31 -10.97
N GLY A 148 5.59 -12.94 -11.82
CA GLY A 148 5.91 -14.24 -12.40
C GLY A 148 7.22 -14.22 -13.20
N LEU A 149 7.44 -13.18 -14.02
CA LEU A 149 8.68 -12.99 -14.77
C LEU A 149 9.89 -12.83 -13.84
N VAL A 150 9.78 -11.95 -12.83
CA VAL A 150 10.87 -11.71 -11.87
C VAL A 150 11.20 -12.98 -11.08
N ILE A 151 10.19 -13.71 -10.60
CA ILE A 151 10.39 -14.99 -9.91
C ILE A 151 11.09 -16.00 -10.81
N ALA A 152 10.65 -16.14 -12.07
CA ALA A 152 11.28 -17.06 -13.02
C ALA A 152 12.75 -16.72 -13.28
N ILE A 153 13.08 -15.43 -13.42
CA ILE A 153 14.46 -14.96 -13.57
C ILE A 153 15.28 -15.28 -12.32
N VAL A 154 14.77 -14.97 -11.13
CA VAL A 154 15.47 -15.21 -9.86
C VAL A 154 15.70 -16.69 -9.64
N PHE A 155 14.73 -17.56 -9.94
CA PHE A 155 14.89 -19.01 -9.83
C PHE A 155 15.88 -19.58 -10.84
N ASN A 156 15.99 -18.98 -12.02
CA ASN A 156 17.00 -19.36 -12.98
C ASN A 156 18.43 -19.01 -12.50
N ILE A 157 18.61 -17.82 -11.93
CA ILE A 157 19.90 -17.36 -11.40
C ILE A 157 20.26 -18.09 -10.09
N PHE A 158 19.27 -18.35 -9.23
CA PHE A 158 19.43 -18.98 -7.93
C PHE A 158 18.50 -20.19 -7.76
N PRO A 159 18.78 -21.34 -8.41
CA PRO A 159 17.91 -22.52 -8.33
C PRO A 159 17.72 -23.05 -6.90
N GLN A 160 18.70 -22.83 -6.03
CA GLN A 160 18.64 -23.22 -4.62
C GLN A 160 17.56 -22.46 -3.83
N SER A 161 17.09 -21.30 -4.31
CA SER A 161 16.05 -20.50 -3.66
C SER A 161 14.65 -21.11 -3.82
N VAL A 162 14.44 -22.00 -4.80
CA VAL A 162 13.14 -22.63 -5.07
C VAL A 162 12.64 -23.37 -3.83
N PHE A 163 13.46 -24.24 -3.25
CA PHE A 163 13.04 -25.06 -2.11
C PHE A 163 12.62 -24.20 -0.88
N PRO A 164 13.42 -23.22 -0.41
CA PRO A 164 13.01 -22.30 0.66
C PRO A 164 11.68 -21.57 0.39
N VAL A 165 11.47 -21.04 -0.83
CA VAL A 165 10.22 -20.32 -1.18
C VAL A 165 9.02 -21.27 -1.13
N TRP A 166 9.17 -22.50 -1.62
CA TRP A 166 8.10 -23.51 -1.53
C TRP A 166 7.83 -23.95 -0.09
N CYS A 167 8.82 -23.95 0.79
CA CYS A 167 8.62 -24.23 2.22
C CYS A 167 7.95 -23.07 2.96
N GLU A 168 8.12 -21.82 2.51
CA GLU A 168 7.49 -20.65 3.13
C GLU A 168 5.96 -20.72 3.05
N ILE A 169 5.39 -21.20 1.93
CA ILE A 169 3.94 -21.32 1.73
C ILE A 169 3.26 -22.18 2.82
N PRO A 170 3.63 -23.45 3.05
CA PRO A 170 3.01 -24.26 4.10
C PRO A 170 3.28 -23.71 5.50
N ILE A 171 4.47 -23.13 5.75
CA ILE A 171 4.77 -22.48 7.04
C ILE A 171 3.79 -21.32 7.27
N ALA A 172 3.56 -20.47 6.28
CA ALA A 172 2.64 -19.36 6.36
C ALA A 172 1.19 -19.82 6.58
N VAL A 173 0.75 -20.88 5.90
CA VAL A 173 -0.60 -21.47 6.09
C VAL A 173 -0.77 -22.03 7.50
N ILE A 174 0.23 -22.79 8.00
CA ILE A 174 0.19 -23.36 9.36
C ILE A 174 0.17 -22.26 10.41
N LEU A 175 1.05 -21.26 10.28
CA LEU A 175 1.07 -20.11 11.19
C LEU A 175 -0.23 -19.33 11.14
N GLY A 176 -0.80 -19.12 9.95
CA GLY A 176 -2.11 -18.49 9.79
C GLY A 176 -3.19 -19.21 10.57
N TYR A 177 -3.24 -20.55 10.47
CA TYR A 177 -4.20 -21.37 11.23
C TYR A 177 -3.93 -21.43 12.74
N MET A 178 -2.68 -21.28 13.19
CA MET A 178 -2.36 -21.27 14.62
C MET A 178 -2.69 -19.93 15.29
N VAL A 179 -2.70 -18.84 14.51
CA VAL A 179 -2.91 -17.47 15.00
C VAL A 179 -4.39 -17.05 14.95
N TYR A 180 -5.17 -17.58 14.00
CA TYR A 180 -6.60 -17.31 13.82
C TYR A 180 -7.44 -18.54 14.09
#